data_AF-A0A1D6LEM5-F1
#
_entry.id   AF-A0A1D6LEM5-F1
#
_cell.length_a   1.000
_cell.length_b   1.000
_cell.length_c   1.000
_cell.angle_alpha   90.00
_cell.angle_beta   90.00
_cell.angle_gamma   90.00
#
_symmetry.space_group_name_H-M   'P 1'
#
loop_
_entity.id
_entity.type
_entity.pdbx_description
1 polymer ?
#
loop_
_entity_poly.entity_id
_entity_poly.type
_entity_poly.pdbx_seq_one_letter_code
_entity_poly.pdbx_strand_id
1 'polypeptide(L)'
;MESLEALVAHIQGLSGSPEELAHLHSLLKQADGEPLRAHAAALVPFLAHLSPETHSLGYIYLLDACAASASNLSDFGGGDFLVTIAGFLTACSADQIRLAPDKFLHVCKVLKDQVMQLNMPIRGIAPLRAAVRKIQSSPEQLTPVHADYLLLCLLAKQYKAGLSVLEDDIFEVDQPKDLFLYCYYGGMIYIGLKKFPKALELLHNAVTAPMSTLNAIAVEAYKKYILVSLIVNGQVHFQSALSTAVHFSGNFT
;
A
#
# COMPACT_ATOMS: atom_id res chain seq x y z
N MET A 1 -9.42 21.11 24.58
CA MET A 1 -8.53 20.66 23.50
C MET A 1 -7.19 21.31 23.76
N GLU A 2 -6.13 20.53 23.84
CA GLU A 2 -4.78 21.08 23.93
C GLU A 2 -4.47 21.88 22.65
N SER A 3 -3.68 22.95 22.73
CA SER A 3 -3.37 23.73 21.52
C SER A 3 -2.51 22.91 20.56
N LEU A 4 -2.58 23.22 19.26
CA LEU A 4 -1.81 22.52 18.26
C LEU A 4 -0.30 22.68 18.48
N GLU A 5 0.12 23.85 18.95
CA GLU A 5 1.51 24.12 19.32
C GLU A 5 1.99 23.22 20.47
N ALA A 6 1.14 23.01 21.48
CA ALA A 6 1.44 22.12 22.59
C ALA A 6 1.56 20.66 22.12
N LEU A 7 0.69 20.22 21.21
CA LEU A 7 0.80 18.88 20.60
C LEU A 7 2.13 18.71 19.85
N VAL A 8 2.55 19.72 19.08
CA VAL A 8 3.83 19.68 18.35
C VAL A 8 5.02 19.67 19.32
N ALA A 9 4.96 20.45 20.40
CA ALA A 9 5.98 20.42 21.44
C ALA A 9 6.07 19.04 22.13
N HIS A 10 4.93 18.39 22.38
CA HIS A 10 4.89 17.02 22.88
C HIS A 10 5.50 16.02 21.90
N ILE A 11 5.21 16.13 20.61
CA ILE A 11 5.83 15.28 19.59
C ILE A 11 7.36 15.44 19.63
N GLN A 12 7.87 16.68 19.68
CA GLN A 12 9.30 16.95 19.72
C GLN A 12 9.96 16.43 21.02
N GLY A 13 9.31 16.63 22.16
CA GLY A 13 9.86 16.26 23.47
C GLY A 13 9.79 14.77 23.78
N LEU A 14 8.81 14.04 23.25
CA LEU A 14 8.51 12.66 23.64
C LEU A 14 8.90 11.61 22.59
N SER A 15 9.67 11.97 21.58
CA SER A 15 10.12 11.02 20.54
C SER A 15 11.50 10.39 20.81
N GLY A 16 12.10 10.65 21.97
CA GLY A 16 13.50 10.30 22.28
C GLY A 16 13.70 8.88 22.79
N SER A 17 12.78 8.34 23.59
CA SER A 17 12.89 7.02 24.22
C SER A 17 11.61 6.17 24.07
N PRO A 18 11.68 4.83 24.24
CA PRO A 18 10.50 3.96 24.12
C PRO A 18 9.38 4.29 25.13
N GLU A 19 9.72 4.70 26.36
CA GLU A 19 8.74 5.06 27.39
C GLU A 19 8.02 6.37 27.05
N GLU A 20 8.78 7.38 26.62
CA GLU A 20 8.23 8.64 26.12
C GLU A 20 7.39 8.42 24.87
N LEU A 21 7.81 7.55 23.96
CA LEU A 21 7.08 7.23 22.74
C LEU A 21 5.74 6.53 23.06
N ALA A 22 5.71 5.66 24.07
CA ALA A 22 4.47 5.05 24.55
C ALA A 22 3.52 6.10 25.16
N HIS A 23 4.06 7.07 25.90
CA HIS A 23 3.28 8.19 26.41
C HIS A 23 2.73 9.07 25.27
N LEU A 24 3.58 9.42 24.30
CA LEU A 24 3.20 10.17 23.11
C LEU A 24 2.09 9.46 22.32
N HIS A 25 2.20 8.15 22.15
CA HIS A 25 1.18 7.36 21.46
C HIS A 25 -0.18 7.44 22.16
N SER A 26 -0.21 7.43 23.49
CA SER A 26 -1.46 7.62 24.26
C SER A 26 -2.07 9.00 24.01
N LEU A 27 -1.26 10.06 24.04
CA LEU A 27 -1.71 11.44 23.76
C LEU A 27 -2.25 11.57 22.33
N LEU A 28 -1.53 11.03 21.35
CA LEU A 28 -1.93 11.08 19.94
C LEU A 28 -3.24 10.33 19.70
N LYS A 29 -3.46 9.17 20.37
CA LYS A 29 -4.74 8.46 20.30
C LYS A 29 -5.91 9.27 20.87
N GLN A 30 -5.68 10.09 21.89
CA GLN A 30 -6.72 10.96 22.46
C GLN A 30 -7.02 12.16 21.54
N ALA A 31 -6.03 12.67 20.83
CA ALA A 31 -6.18 13.77 19.88
C ALA A 31 -6.71 13.34 18.49
N ASP A 32 -6.74 12.04 18.22
CA ASP A 32 -7.08 11.47 16.91
C ASP A 32 -8.52 11.74 16.45
N GLY A 33 -8.75 11.66 15.14
CA GLY A 33 -10.07 11.79 14.54
C GLY A 33 -10.49 13.24 14.27
N GLU A 34 -11.74 13.57 14.59
CA GLU A 34 -12.35 14.88 14.30
C GLU A 34 -11.55 16.09 14.84
N PRO A 35 -10.98 16.09 16.05
CA PRO A 35 -10.24 17.24 16.57
C PRO A 35 -9.05 17.64 15.69
N LEU A 36 -8.26 16.67 15.22
CA LEU A 36 -7.14 16.90 14.30
C LEU A 36 -7.63 17.25 12.89
N ARG A 37 -8.65 16.54 12.38
CA ARG A 37 -9.19 16.78 11.03
C ARG A 37 -9.81 18.15 10.87
N ALA A 38 -10.49 18.67 11.89
CA ALA A 38 -11.06 20.02 11.88
C ALA A 38 -9.98 21.11 11.69
N HIS A 39 -8.73 20.83 12.07
CA HIS A 39 -7.61 21.75 11.97
C HIS A 39 -6.60 21.36 10.88
N ALA A 40 -6.95 20.42 9.99
CA ALA A 40 -6.03 19.84 9.01
C ALA A 40 -5.27 20.88 8.16
N ALA A 41 -5.94 21.97 7.77
CA ALA A 41 -5.31 23.07 7.02
C ALA A 41 -4.15 23.72 7.81
N ALA A 42 -4.35 23.90 9.12
CA ALA A 42 -3.40 24.54 10.02
C ALA A 42 -2.25 23.60 10.44
N LEU A 43 -2.37 22.27 10.23
CA LEU A 43 -1.33 21.28 10.60
C LEU A 43 -0.10 21.34 9.67
N VAL A 44 -0.28 21.68 8.40
CA VAL A 44 0.79 21.57 7.39
C VAL A 44 2.04 22.41 7.71
N PRO A 45 1.94 23.67 8.15
CA PRO A 45 3.12 24.43 8.58
C PRO A 45 3.89 23.77 9.73
N PHE A 46 3.22 23.03 10.61
CA PHE A 46 3.89 22.34 11.72
C PHE A 46 4.68 21.11 11.27
N LEU A 47 4.33 20.49 10.14
CA LEU A 47 5.12 19.38 9.57
C LEU A 47 6.54 19.82 9.21
N ALA A 48 6.76 21.10 8.85
CA ALA A 48 8.09 21.64 8.59
C ALA A 48 8.98 21.74 9.84
N HIS A 49 8.39 21.72 11.04
CA HIS A 49 9.09 21.77 12.32
C HIS A 49 9.39 20.37 12.89
N LEU A 50 8.97 19.30 12.18
CA LEU A 50 9.14 17.92 12.59
C LEU A 50 10.08 17.20 11.61
N SER A 51 11.09 16.52 12.14
CA SER A 51 11.87 15.55 11.36
C SER A 51 11.06 14.25 11.12
N PRO A 52 10.92 13.79 9.87
CA PRO A 52 10.29 12.51 9.55
C PRO A 52 10.95 11.31 10.22
N GLU A 53 12.27 11.35 10.44
CA GLU A 53 13.05 10.24 11.00
C GLU A 53 12.85 10.10 12.51
N THR A 54 12.95 11.21 13.23
CA THR A 54 12.92 11.20 14.69
C THR A 54 11.50 11.25 15.25
N HIS A 55 10.58 11.93 14.56
CA HIS A 55 9.22 12.18 15.06
C HIS A 55 8.15 11.42 14.26
N SER A 56 8.48 10.28 13.66
CA SER A 56 7.61 9.60 12.69
C SER A 56 6.21 9.29 13.22
N LEU A 57 6.07 8.93 14.50
CA LEU A 57 4.77 8.63 15.11
C LEU A 57 3.89 9.88 15.19
N GLY A 58 4.42 11.01 15.68
CA GLY A 58 3.66 12.25 15.69
C GLY A 58 3.38 12.76 14.27
N TYR A 59 4.40 12.72 13.42
CA TYR A 59 4.33 13.16 12.02
C TYR A 59 3.20 12.44 11.28
N ILE A 60 3.08 11.12 11.44
CA ILE A 60 2.10 10.34 10.71
C ILE A 60 0.66 10.64 11.13
N TYR A 61 0.40 10.93 12.40
CA TYR A 61 -0.93 11.35 12.86
C TYR A 61 -1.34 12.68 12.23
N LEU A 62 -0.42 13.65 12.19
CA LEU A 62 -0.69 14.94 11.55
C LEU A 62 -0.87 14.79 10.04
N LEU A 63 -0.02 13.99 9.39
CA LEU A 63 -0.07 13.75 7.96
C LEU A 63 -1.35 12.99 7.55
N ASP A 64 -1.77 11.99 8.33
CA ASP A 64 -3.01 11.25 8.16
C ASP A 64 -4.25 12.15 8.27
N ALA A 65 -4.28 13.03 9.28
CA ALA A 65 -5.34 14.02 9.44
C ALA A 65 -5.40 15.00 8.24
N CYS A 66 -4.24 15.45 7.75
CA CYS A 66 -4.17 16.27 6.53
C CYS A 66 -4.69 15.51 5.30
N ALA A 67 -4.28 14.25 5.16
CA ALA A 67 -4.61 13.39 4.02
C ALA A 67 -6.10 13.01 3.97
N ALA A 68 -6.77 12.93 5.13
CA ALA A 68 -8.21 12.66 5.22
C ALA A 68 -9.09 13.84 4.73
N SER A 69 -8.56 15.07 4.73
CA SER A 69 -9.30 16.26 4.32
C SER A 69 -9.11 16.54 2.82
N ALA A 70 -10.01 15.99 2.01
CA ALA A 70 -9.99 16.09 0.54
C ALA A 70 -9.98 17.53 -0.02
N SER A 71 -10.54 18.50 0.71
CA SER A 71 -10.54 19.93 0.35
C SER A 71 -9.14 20.55 0.36
N ASN A 72 -8.23 20.03 1.19
CA ASN A 72 -6.95 20.67 1.43
C ASN A 72 -5.89 20.24 0.41
N LEU A 73 -6.07 19.10 -0.28
CA LEU A 73 -5.13 18.60 -1.29
C LEU A 73 -5.02 19.53 -2.51
N SER A 74 -6.10 20.25 -2.87
CA SER A 74 -6.08 21.27 -3.93
C SER A 74 -5.56 22.62 -3.44
N ASP A 75 -5.83 22.99 -2.19
CA ASP A 75 -5.49 24.31 -1.63
C ASP A 75 -4.00 24.42 -1.22
N PHE A 76 -3.34 23.30 -0.89
CA PHE A 76 -1.90 23.26 -0.60
C PHE A 76 -1.01 23.29 -1.86
N GLY A 77 -1.54 23.71 -3.00
CA GLY A 77 -0.81 23.71 -4.26
C GLY A 77 -0.49 22.31 -4.80
N GLY A 78 -1.12 21.24 -4.27
CA GLY A 78 -1.08 19.83 -4.71
C GLY A 78 0.29 19.14 -4.76
N GLY A 79 1.27 19.75 -5.42
CA GLY A 79 2.64 19.28 -5.55
C GLY A 79 3.41 19.31 -4.23
N ASP A 80 3.27 20.36 -3.42
CA ASP A 80 4.04 20.52 -2.19
C ASP A 80 3.65 19.47 -1.14
N PHE A 81 2.35 19.21 -0.97
CA PHE A 81 1.88 18.18 -0.04
C PHE A 81 2.25 16.76 -0.50
N LEU A 82 2.22 16.49 -1.81
CA LEU A 82 2.68 15.21 -2.36
C LEU A 82 4.18 14.98 -2.10
N VAL A 83 4.99 16.04 -2.24
CA VAL A 83 6.43 15.99 -1.89
C VAL A 83 6.61 15.71 -0.41
N THR A 84 5.81 16.32 0.47
CA THR A 84 5.82 16.05 1.91
C THR A 84 5.51 14.59 2.23
N ILE A 85 4.45 14.02 1.65
CA ILE A 85 4.13 12.59 1.84
C ILE A 85 5.28 11.70 1.33
N ALA A 86 5.78 11.96 0.12
CA ALA A 86 6.84 11.17 -0.49
C ALA A 86 8.13 11.21 0.35
N GLY A 87 8.50 12.39 0.85
CA GLY A 87 9.64 12.59 1.76
C GLY A 87 9.46 11.82 3.05
N PHE A 88 8.28 11.90 3.68
CA PHE A 88 7.97 11.17 4.89
C PHE A 88 8.09 9.65 4.72
N LEU A 89 7.43 9.05 3.72
CA LEU A 89 7.48 7.60 3.49
C LEU A 89 8.90 7.10 3.25
N THR A 90 9.74 7.91 2.61
CA THR A 90 11.14 7.58 2.34
C THR A 90 12.00 7.66 3.60
N ALA A 91 11.78 8.65 4.47
CA ALA A 91 12.65 8.93 5.61
C ALA A 91 12.18 8.33 6.95
N CYS A 92 10.89 8.06 7.15
CA CYS A 92 10.34 7.66 8.45
C CYS A 92 10.99 6.42 9.10
N SER A 93 10.95 6.38 10.43
CA SER A 93 11.34 5.22 11.24
C SER A 93 10.30 4.10 11.14
N ALA A 94 10.78 2.89 10.83
CA ALA A 94 9.94 1.68 10.76
C ALA A 94 9.32 1.34 12.13
N ASP A 95 10.09 1.49 13.21
CA ASP A 95 9.63 1.13 14.56
C ASP A 95 8.46 2.01 15.00
N GLN A 96 8.54 3.31 14.71
CA GLN A 96 7.51 4.27 15.09
C GLN A 96 6.24 4.12 14.24
N ILE A 97 6.35 3.95 12.91
CA ILE A 97 5.18 3.82 12.04
C ILE A 97 4.41 2.51 12.28
N ARG A 98 5.08 1.46 12.77
CA ARG A 98 4.43 0.19 13.16
C ARG A 98 3.58 0.30 14.43
N LEU A 99 3.71 1.36 15.21
CA LEU A 99 2.82 1.63 16.36
C LEU A 99 1.42 2.07 15.91
N ALA A 100 1.29 2.63 14.70
CA ALA A 100 0.03 3.08 14.10
C ALA A 100 -0.05 2.70 12.60
N PRO A 101 -0.12 1.39 12.29
CA PRO A 101 -0.01 0.89 10.92
C PRO A 101 -1.18 1.31 10.03
N ASP A 102 -2.38 1.45 10.58
CA ASP A 102 -3.58 1.92 9.90
C ASP A 102 -3.39 3.32 9.28
N LYS A 103 -2.76 4.23 10.03
CA LYS A 103 -2.43 5.59 9.58
C LYS A 103 -1.39 5.57 8.46
N PHE A 104 -0.38 4.71 8.60
CA PHE A 104 0.65 4.55 7.58
C PHE A 104 0.11 4.00 6.27
N LEU A 105 -0.75 2.99 6.36
CA LEU A 105 -1.42 2.42 5.19
C LEU A 105 -2.34 3.45 4.52
N HIS A 106 -3.03 4.29 5.29
CA HIS A 106 -3.86 5.36 4.72
C HIS A 106 -3.02 6.40 3.98
N VAL A 107 -1.91 6.88 4.56
CA VAL A 107 -0.99 7.82 3.90
C VAL A 107 -0.41 7.22 2.60
N CYS A 108 -0.02 5.94 2.61
CA CYS A 108 0.44 5.24 1.40
C CYS A 108 -0.64 5.22 0.31
N LYS A 109 -1.88 4.90 0.70
CA LYS A 109 -3.02 4.87 -0.22
C LYS A 109 -3.31 6.25 -0.80
N VAL A 110 -3.29 7.30 0.01
CA VAL A 110 -3.49 8.69 -0.46
C VAL A 110 -2.41 9.09 -1.44
N LEU A 111 -1.13 8.79 -1.18
CA LEU A 111 -0.06 9.05 -2.15
C LEU A 111 -0.36 8.35 -3.48
N LYS A 112 -0.70 7.05 -3.44
CA LYS A 112 -1.04 6.27 -4.63
C LYS A 112 -2.22 6.88 -5.38
N ASP A 113 -3.30 7.25 -4.70
CA ASP A 113 -4.48 7.84 -5.33
C ASP A 113 -4.16 9.20 -5.96
N GLN A 114 -3.37 10.04 -5.30
CA GLN A 114 -2.97 11.35 -5.81
C GLN A 114 -2.07 11.25 -7.05
N VAL A 115 -1.03 10.40 -7.03
CA VAL A 115 -0.18 10.22 -8.23
C VAL A 115 -0.97 9.62 -9.39
N MET A 116 -2.05 8.90 -9.12
CA MET A 116 -2.93 8.37 -10.16
C MET A 116 -3.87 9.41 -10.73
N GLN A 117 -4.50 10.23 -9.89
CA GLN A 117 -5.32 11.36 -10.33
C GLN A 117 -4.52 12.34 -11.20
N LEU A 118 -3.26 12.58 -10.84
CA LEU A 118 -2.34 13.44 -11.57
C LEU A 118 -1.69 12.78 -12.80
N ASN A 119 -2.00 11.51 -13.11
CA ASN A 119 -1.37 10.74 -14.18
C ASN A 119 0.19 10.68 -14.10
N MET A 120 0.73 10.66 -12.88
CA MET A 120 2.18 10.61 -12.61
C MET A 120 2.59 9.41 -11.73
N PRO A 121 2.23 8.15 -12.08
CA PRO A 121 2.48 6.97 -11.24
C PRO A 121 3.94 6.79 -10.82
N ILE A 122 4.88 7.22 -11.68
CA ILE A 122 6.32 7.09 -11.42
C ILE A 122 6.75 7.80 -10.12
N ARG A 123 6.05 8.87 -9.70
CA ARG A 123 6.37 9.62 -8.49
C ARG A 123 6.10 8.84 -7.20
N GLY A 124 5.19 7.86 -7.24
CA GLY A 124 4.89 7.02 -6.08
C GLY A 124 5.78 5.78 -5.95
N ILE A 125 6.59 5.43 -6.97
CA ILE A 125 7.38 4.19 -6.97
C ILE A 125 8.41 4.17 -5.85
N ALA A 126 9.29 5.19 -5.77
CA ALA A 126 10.35 5.20 -4.77
C ALA A 126 9.81 5.28 -3.32
N PRO A 127 8.83 6.16 -3.02
CA PRO A 127 8.23 6.21 -1.68
C PRO A 127 7.51 4.93 -1.27
N LEU A 128 6.69 4.33 -2.16
CA LEU A 128 5.99 3.09 -1.81
C LEU A 128 6.92 1.89 -1.71
N ARG A 129 8.01 1.84 -2.50
CA ARG A 129 9.05 0.82 -2.33
C ARG A 129 9.68 0.87 -0.93
N ALA A 130 9.98 2.07 -0.43
CA ALA A 130 10.48 2.25 0.93
C ALA A 130 9.41 1.84 1.96
N ALA A 131 8.16 2.22 1.73
CA ALA A 131 7.05 1.91 2.61
C ALA A 131 6.80 0.42 2.78
N VAL A 132 6.90 -0.39 1.71
CA VAL A 132 6.75 -1.86 1.76
C VAL A 132 7.63 -2.46 2.86
N ARG A 133 8.93 -2.14 2.86
CA ARG A 133 9.90 -2.71 3.81
C ARG A 133 9.67 -2.22 5.24
N LYS A 134 9.23 -0.96 5.40
CA LYS A 134 9.06 -0.37 6.73
C LYS A 134 7.85 -0.93 7.47
N ILE A 135 6.74 -1.16 6.78
CA ILE A 135 5.49 -1.60 7.42
C ILE A 135 5.45 -3.11 7.71
N GLN A 136 6.19 -3.91 6.95
CA GLN A 136 6.33 -5.36 7.13
C GLN A 136 6.81 -5.72 8.54
N SER A 137 6.09 -6.55 9.28
CA SER A 137 6.59 -7.11 10.55
C SER A 137 7.69 -8.14 10.32
N SER A 138 7.59 -8.88 9.20
CA SER A 138 8.57 -9.84 8.70
C SER A 138 8.79 -9.61 7.20
N PRO A 139 9.95 -9.98 6.63
CA PRO A 139 10.17 -9.89 5.18
C PRO A 139 9.23 -10.80 4.37
N GLU A 140 8.62 -11.80 5.01
CA GLU A 140 7.72 -12.78 4.40
C GLU A 140 6.24 -12.33 4.38
N GLN A 141 5.94 -11.19 5.00
CA GLN A 141 4.59 -10.65 5.11
C GLN A 141 4.15 -9.91 3.86
N LEU A 142 3.02 -10.33 3.29
CA LEU A 142 2.31 -9.57 2.28
C LEU A 142 1.49 -8.45 2.92
N THR A 143 1.69 -7.24 2.44
CA THR A 143 0.95 -6.05 2.89
C THR A 143 0.21 -5.39 1.73
N PRO A 144 -0.88 -4.63 1.99
CA PRO A 144 -1.59 -3.90 0.93
C PRO A 144 -0.68 -3.00 0.08
N VAL A 145 0.41 -2.49 0.67
CA VAL A 145 1.37 -1.60 -0.01
C VAL A 145 2.07 -2.31 -1.18
N HIS A 146 2.25 -3.63 -1.12
CA HIS A 146 2.82 -4.40 -2.23
C HIS A 146 1.97 -4.27 -3.49
N ALA A 147 0.66 -4.45 -3.37
CA ALA A 147 -0.26 -4.35 -4.49
C ALA A 147 -0.27 -2.94 -5.09
N ASP A 148 -0.32 -1.90 -4.25
CA ASP A 148 -0.28 -0.50 -4.69
C ASP A 148 1.05 -0.17 -5.38
N TYR A 149 2.19 -0.63 -4.83
CA TYR A 149 3.50 -0.47 -5.43
C TYR A 149 3.61 -1.13 -6.82
N LEU A 150 3.16 -2.38 -6.94
CA LEU A 150 3.18 -3.12 -8.20
C LEU A 150 2.27 -2.48 -9.25
N LEU A 151 1.10 -1.98 -8.85
CA LEU A 151 0.21 -1.22 -9.73
C LEU A 151 0.91 0.03 -10.30
N LEU A 152 1.58 0.82 -9.46
CA LEU A 152 2.34 1.99 -9.93
C LEU A 152 3.47 1.60 -10.88
N CYS A 153 4.21 0.52 -10.57
CA CYS A 153 5.26 0.01 -11.46
C CYS A 153 4.70 -0.41 -12.82
N LEU A 154 3.56 -1.11 -12.83
CA LEU A 154 2.90 -1.56 -14.05
C LEU A 154 2.46 -0.38 -14.93
N LEU A 155 1.78 0.61 -14.34
CA LEU A 155 1.25 1.78 -15.05
C LEU A 155 2.35 2.73 -15.54
N ALA A 156 3.43 2.90 -14.77
CA ALA A 156 4.61 3.66 -15.19
C ALA A 156 5.54 2.88 -16.15
N LYS A 157 5.19 1.62 -16.47
CA LYS A 157 6.02 0.68 -17.25
C LYS A 157 7.43 0.46 -16.67
N GLN A 158 7.58 0.63 -15.36
CA GLN A 158 8.82 0.42 -14.61
C GLN A 158 8.88 -1.01 -14.06
N TYR A 159 8.82 -2.00 -14.95
CA TYR A 159 8.72 -3.42 -14.55
C TYR A 159 9.91 -3.92 -13.74
N LYS A 160 11.12 -3.42 -14.04
CA LYS A 160 12.33 -3.77 -13.28
C LYS A 160 12.27 -3.32 -11.83
N ALA A 161 11.59 -2.20 -11.55
CA ALA A 161 11.41 -1.74 -10.17
C ALA A 161 10.55 -2.75 -9.40
N GLY A 162 9.45 -3.21 -9.99
CA GLY A 162 8.55 -4.19 -9.38
C GLY A 162 9.21 -5.52 -8.99
N LEU A 163 10.31 -5.91 -9.66
CA LEU A 163 11.04 -7.13 -9.31
C LEU A 163 11.57 -7.12 -7.87
N SER A 164 11.87 -5.95 -7.30
CA SER A 164 12.45 -5.86 -5.95
C SER A 164 11.54 -6.32 -4.82
N VAL A 165 10.25 -6.57 -5.10
CA VAL A 165 9.30 -7.18 -4.16
C VAL A 165 8.71 -8.50 -4.69
N LEU A 166 8.83 -8.78 -5.99
CA LEU A 166 8.34 -10.04 -6.60
C LEU A 166 9.33 -11.19 -6.48
N GLU A 167 10.58 -10.88 -6.15
CA GLU A 167 11.65 -11.86 -5.93
C GLU A 167 11.80 -12.20 -4.44
N ASP A 168 11.00 -11.59 -3.56
CA ASP A 168 10.93 -11.94 -2.16
C ASP A 168 10.08 -13.20 -1.94
N ASP A 169 10.44 -13.97 -0.92
CA ASP A 169 9.65 -15.09 -0.44
C ASP A 169 8.50 -14.57 0.43
N ILE A 170 7.26 -14.71 -0.04
CA ILE A 170 6.05 -14.24 0.66
C ILE A 170 5.21 -15.45 1.08
N PHE A 171 5.02 -15.62 2.39
CA PHE A 171 4.29 -16.74 2.98
C PHE A 171 3.18 -16.31 3.95
N GLU A 172 3.29 -15.11 4.55
CA GLU A 172 2.31 -14.61 5.51
C GLU A 172 1.33 -13.67 4.81
N VAL A 173 0.06 -14.09 4.69
CA VAL A 173 -0.99 -13.34 3.98
C VAL A 173 -2.17 -13.08 4.91
N ASP A 174 -2.39 -11.81 5.24
CA ASP A 174 -3.49 -11.41 6.13
C ASP A 174 -4.83 -11.29 5.41
N GLN A 175 -4.83 -10.72 4.20
CA GLN A 175 -6.04 -10.40 3.44
C GLN A 175 -6.01 -11.10 2.06
N PRO A 176 -7.01 -11.94 1.74
CA PRO A 176 -7.06 -12.62 0.45
C PRO A 176 -7.00 -11.67 -0.75
N LYS A 177 -7.63 -10.49 -0.64
CA LYS A 177 -7.63 -9.46 -1.68
C LYS A 177 -6.21 -9.03 -2.06
N ASP A 178 -5.33 -8.89 -1.09
CA ASP A 178 -3.96 -8.43 -1.32
C ASP A 178 -3.15 -9.49 -2.07
N LEU A 179 -3.37 -10.78 -1.77
CA LEU A 179 -2.80 -11.89 -2.52
C LEU A 179 -3.25 -11.87 -3.99
N PHE A 180 -4.55 -11.72 -4.26
CA PHE A 180 -5.05 -11.66 -5.64
C PHE A 180 -4.43 -10.50 -6.42
N LEU A 181 -4.35 -9.30 -5.82
CA LEU A 181 -3.77 -8.13 -6.47
C LEU A 181 -2.26 -8.28 -6.69
N TYR A 182 -1.53 -8.78 -5.69
CA TYR A 182 -0.10 -9.06 -5.77
C TYR A 182 0.21 -10.02 -6.92
N CYS A 183 -0.47 -11.17 -6.95
CA CYS A 183 -0.30 -12.18 -7.98
C CYS A 183 -0.70 -11.66 -9.37
N TYR A 184 -1.81 -10.93 -9.47
CA TYR A 184 -2.28 -10.39 -10.75
C TYR A 184 -1.33 -9.33 -11.33
N TYR A 185 -0.96 -8.32 -10.53
CA TYR A 185 -0.05 -7.27 -10.99
C TYR A 185 1.38 -7.79 -11.20
N GLY A 186 1.86 -8.68 -10.32
CA GLY A 186 3.14 -9.35 -10.50
C GLY A 186 3.19 -10.21 -11.75
N GLY A 187 2.13 -10.97 -12.03
CA GLY A 187 1.98 -11.74 -13.26
C GLY A 187 2.06 -10.84 -14.50
N MET A 188 1.37 -9.70 -14.49
CA MET A 188 1.44 -8.72 -15.58
C MET A 188 2.83 -8.09 -15.75
N ILE A 189 3.54 -7.81 -14.66
CA ILE A 189 4.93 -7.32 -14.69
C ILE A 189 5.84 -8.37 -15.34
N TYR A 190 5.74 -9.64 -14.94
CA TYR A 190 6.53 -10.72 -15.55
C TYR A 190 6.17 -10.96 -17.02
N ILE A 191 4.89 -10.83 -17.41
CA ILE A 191 4.48 -10.84 -18.83
C ILE A 191 5.17 -9.70 -19.59
N GLY A 192 5.15 -8.47 -19.05
CA GLY A 192 5.80 -7.30 -19.66
C GLY A 192 7.31 -7.48 -19.84
N LEU A 193 7.94 -8.26 -18.96
CA LEU A 193 9.35 -8.66 -19.03
C LEU A 193 9.60 -9.93 -19.86
N LYS A 194 8.56 -10.54 -20.44
CA LYS A 194 8.60 -11.84 -21.13
C LYS A 194 9.16 -12.99 -20.29
N LYS A 195 9.11 -12.88 -18.96
CA LYS A 195 9.43 -13.97 -18.02
C LYS A 195 8.18 -14.86 -17.81
N PHE A 196 7.72 -15.49 -18.90
CA PHE A 196 6.44 -16.20 -18.92
C PHE A 196 6.29 -17.32 -17.88
N PRO A 197 7.32 -18.13 -17.54
CA PRO A 197 7.19 -19.14 -16.47
C PRO A 197 6.85 -18.52 -15.10
N LYS A 198 7.52 -17.42 -14.73
CA LYS A 198 7.23 -16.70 -13.48
C LYS A 198 5.88 -16.01 -13.49
N ALA A 199 5.47 -15.48 -14.65
CA ALA A 199 4.10 -14.98 -14.81
C ALA A 199 3.06 -16.09 -14.60
N LEU A 200 3.31 -17.29 -15.13
CA LEU A 200 2.42 -18.43 -15.00
C LEU A 200 2.28 -18.86 -13.54
N GLU A 201 3.38 -18.92 -12.78
CA GLU A 201 3.37 -19.23 -11.34
C GLU A 201 2.47 -18.26 -10.56
N LEU A 202 2.64 -16.94 -10.73
CA LEU A 202 1.82 -15.96 -10.01
C LEU A 202 0.35 -16.00 -10.45
N LEU A 203 0.08 -16.12 -11.74
CA LEU A 203 -1.29 -16.22 -12.24
C LEU A 203 -1.98 -17.51 -11.77
N HIS A 204 -1.22 -18.61 -11.67
CA HIS A 204 -1.69 -19.86 -11.09
C HIS A 204 -2.09 -19.68 -9.63
N ASN A 205 -1.23 -19.06 -8.81
CA ASN A 205 -1.54 -18.74 -7.41
C ASN A 205 -2.82 -17.91 -7.28
N ALA A 206 -3.04 -16.93 -8.16
CA ALA A 206 -4.27 -16.13 -8.17
C ALA A 206 -5.53 -16.92 -8.53
N VAL A 207 -5.44 -17.98 -9.34
CA VAL A 207 -6.64 -18.76 -9.74
C VAL A 207 -6.92 -19.93 -8.81
N THR A 208 -5.93 -20.38 -8.04
CA THR A 208 -6.08 -21.46 -7.05
C THR A 208 -6.25 -20.96 -5.62
N ALA A 209 -6.05 -19.67 -5.36
CA ALA A 209 -6.27 -19.09 -4.04
C ALA A 209 -7.72 -19.32 -3.57
N PRO A 210 -7.94 -19.69 -2.29
CA PRO A 210 -9.28 -19.87 -1.75
C PRO A 210 -10.13 -18.61 -1.90
N MET A 211 -11.37 -18.76 -2.37
CA MET A 211 -12.31 -17.66 -2.55
C MET A 211 -13.70 -18.06 -2.06
N SER A 212 -14.31 -17.25 -1.20
CA SER A 212 -15.69 -17.42 -0.73
C SER A 212 -16.72 -16.83 -1.69
N THR A 213 -16.31 -15.84 -2.50
CA THR A 213 -17.15 -15.16 -3.49
C THR A 213 -16.38 -14.91 -4.77
N LEU A 214 -17.09 -14.83 -5.90
CA LEU A 214 -16.49 -14.55 -7.20
C LEU A 214 -15.81 -13.17 -7.21
N ASN A 215 -14.54 -13.12 -7.58
CA ASN A 215 -13.74 -11.89 -7.64
C ASN A 215 -13.35 -11.60 -9.10
N ALA A 216 -13.64 -10.39 -9.59
CA ALA A 216 -13.28 -9.94 -10.94
C ALA A 216 -11.77 -10.01 -11.20
N ILE A 217 -10.93 -9.81 -10.18
CA ILE A 217 -9.46 -9.93 -10.29
C ILE A 217 -9.08 -11.37 -10.64
N ALA A 218 -9.69 -12.37 -9.99
CA ALA A 218 -9.43 -13.77 -10.26
C ALA A 218 -9.87 -14.16 -11.68
N VAL A 219 -10.99 -13.62 -12.17
CA VAL A 219 -11.45 -13.82 -13.55
C VAL A 219 -10.46 -13.24 -14.56
N GLU A 220 -9.96 -12.02 -14.32
CA GLU A 220 -8.97 -11.38 -15.18
C GLU A 220 -7.59 -12.06 -15.14
N ALA A 221 -7.22 -12.62 -13.98
CA ALA A 221 -6.04 -13.46 -13.82
C ALA A 221 -6.20 -14.76 -14.60
N TYR A 222 -7.36 -15.41 -14.53
CA TYR A 222 -7.65 -16.67 -15.23
C TYR A 222 -7.56 -16.54 -16.75
N LYS A 223 -8.11 -15.46 -17.32
CA LYS A 223 -7.95 -15.16 -18.76
C LYS A 223 -6.48 -15.10 -19.17
N LYS A 224 -5.65 -14.45 -18.36
CA LYS A 224 -4.20 -14.32 -18.61
C LYS A 224 -3.46 -15.62 -18.36
N TYR A 225 -3.88 -16.41 -17.36
CA TYR A 225 -3.35 -17.73 -17.09
C TYR A 225 -3.49 -18.64 -18.31
N ILE A 226 -4.67 -18.68 -18.95
CA ILE A 226 -4.89 -19.45 -20.19
C ILE A 226 -3.89 -19.03 -21.27
N LEU A 227 -3.78 -17.73 -21.54
CA LEU A 227 -2.88 -17.21 -22.59
C LEU A 227 -1.42 -17.53 -22.31
N VAL A 228 -0.96 -17.31 -21.08
CA VAL A 228 0.43 -17.58 -20.69
C VAL A 228 0.71 -19.09 -20.66
N SER A 229 -0.25 -19.92 -20.26
CA SER A 229 -0.11 -21.38 -20.27
C SER A 229 0.05 -21.92 -21.69
N LEU A 230 -0.69 -21.37 -22.66
CA LEU A 230 -0.50 -21.68 -24.08
C LEU A 230 0.88 -21.25 -24.60
N ILE A 231 1.40 -20.09 -24.16
CA ILE A 231 2.74 -19.63 -24.53
C ILE A 231 3.84 -20.55 -23.96
N VAL A 232 3.71 -20.96 -22.70
CA VAL A 232 4.76 -21.73 -21.99
C VAL A 232 4.69 -23.22 -22.32
N ASN A 233 3.48 -23.79 -22.30
CA ASN A 233 3.27 -25.24 -22.34
C ASN A 233 2.67 -25.74 -23.67
N GLY A 234 2.16 -24.85 -24.53
CA GLY A 234 1.38 -25.21 -25.72
C GLY A 234 -0.03 -25.74 -25.42
N GLN A 235 -0.42 -25.85 -24.15
CA GLN A 235 -1.71 -26.36 -23.70
C GLN A 235 -2.12 -25.76 -22.36
N VAL A 236 -3.42 -25.77 -22.06
CA VAL A 236 -3.95 -25.30 -20.78
C VAL A 236 -4.08 -26.48 -19.83
N HIS A 237 -3.33 -26.44 -18.73
CA HIS A 237 -3.52 -27.39 -17.63
C HIS A 237 -4.66 -26.90 -16.73
N PHE A 238 -5.83 -27.54 -16.85
CA PHE A 238 -6.95 -27.33 -15.93
C PHE A 238 -6.69 -28.14 -14.66
N GLN A 239 -6.40 -27.49 -13.55
CA GLN A 239 -6.48 -28.15 -12.24
C GLN A 239 -7.92 -28.08 -11.73
N SER A 240 -8.41 -29.20 -11.21
CA SER A 240 -9.80 -29.48 -10.83
C SER A 240 -10.41 -28.56 -9.75
N ALA A 241 -9.63 -27.67 -9.14
CA ALA A 241 -10.11 -26.75 -8.10
C ALA A 241 -11.15 -25.73 -8.59
N LEU A 242 -11.18 -25.41 -9.90
CA LEU A 242 -12.20 -24.53 -10.48
C LEU A 242 -13.53 -25.26 -10.78
N SER A 243 -13.58 -26.59 -10.70
CA SER A 243 -14.80 -27.35 -11.00
C SER A 243 -15.91 -27.11 -9.97
N THR A 244 -15.57 -26.67 -8.76
CA THR A 244 -16.53 -26.43 -7.68
C THR A 244 -17.26 -25.08 -7.83
N ALA A 245 -16.72 -24.13 -8.60
CA ALA A 245 -17.33 -22.81 -8.80
C ALA A 245 -18.16 -22.69 -10.09
N VAL A 246 -18.07 -23.66 -11.01
CA VAL A 246 -18.77 -23.62 -12.31
C VAL A 246 -20.01 -24.55 -12.35
N HIS A 247 -20.25 -25.35 -11.31
CA HIS A 247 -21.53 -26.06 -11.14
C HIS A 247 -22.61 -25.16 -10.52
N PHE A 248 -22.91 -24.02 -11.15
CA PHE A 248 -24.24 -23.42 -11.03
C PHE A 248 -25.09 -23.90 -12.21
N SER A 249 -26.02 -24.77 -11.87
CA SER A 249 -27.03 -25.43 -12.69
C SER A 249 -27.61 -24.57 -13.82
N GLY A 250 -27.23 -24.89 -15.05
CA GLY A 250 -28.08 -24.67 -16.22
C GLY A 250 -29.02 -25.87 -16.40
N ASN A 251 -30.17 -25.86 -15.72
CA ASN A 251 -31.33 -26.67 -16.09
C ASN A 251 -32.51 -25.71 -16.23
N PHE A 252 -32.68 -25.17 -17.43
CA PHE A 252 -33.98 -24.68 -17.90
C PHE A 252 -34.55 -25.77 -18.81
N THR A 253 -35.53 -26.50 -18.28
CA THR A 253 -36.67 -27.01 -19.07
C THR A 253 -37.85 -26.12 -18.80
#